data_AF-A0A1B6K2L5-F1
#
_entry.id   AF-A0A1B6K2L5-F1
#
_cell.length_a   1.000
_cell.length_b   1.000
_cell.length_c   1.000
_cell.angle_alpha   90.00
_cell.angle_beta   90.00
_cell.angle_gamma   90.00
#
_symmetry.space_group_name_H-M   'P 1'
#
loop_
_entity.id
_entity.type
_entity.pdbx_description
1 polymer ?
#
loop_
_entity_poly.entity_id
_entity_poly.type
_entity_poly.pdbx_seq_one_letter_code
_entity_poly.pdbx_strand_id
1 'polypeptide(L)'
;MVPNEQCLLAISFKEFPTTVTLSIGLSTFSQFPDIFEWTREEKLAIARQHKQQGVKLFQAGRLCDSFLKFNKAVKLVITVGIEDSEASDLYVQVCNNMA
;
A
#
# COMPACT_ATOMS: atom_id res chain seq x y z
N MET A 1 -17.27 5.76 -6.30
CA MET A 1 -17.88 6.73 -5.39
C MET A 1 -17.46 8.12 -5.84
N VAL A 2 -18.42 8.99 -6.07
CA VAL A 2 -18.19 10.43 -6.23
C VAL A 2 -18.36 11.14 -4.88
N PRO A 3 -17.78 12.34 -4.68
CA PRO A 3 -17.99 13.08 -3.44
C PRO A 3 -19.48 13.25 -3.12
N ASN A 4 -19.84 13.06 -1.85
CA ASN A 4 -21.18 13.02 -1.28
C ASN A 4 -22.04 11.81 -1.68
N GLU A 5 -21.53 10.87 -2.47
CA GLU A 5 -22.21 9.61 -2.74
C GLU A 5 -22.25 8.75 -1.47
N GLN A 6 -23.45 8.25 -1.14
CA GLN A 6 -23.70 7.27 -0.09
C GLN A 6 -23.93 5.91 -0.75
N CYS A 7 -23.27 4.87 -0.26
CA CYS A 7 -23.49 3.52 -0.73
C CYS A 7 -23.46 2.49 0.40
N LEU A 8 -24.02 1.32 0.11
CA LEU A 8 -24.07 0.19 1.02
C LEU A 8 -23.03 -0.84 0.55
N LEU A 9 -21.99 -1.04 1.34
CA LEU A 9 -20.91 -1.98 1.08
C LEU A 9 -21.15 -3.28 1.86
N ALA A 10 -21.19 -4.42 1.17
CA ALA A 10 -21.25 -5.73 1.77
C ALA A 10 -19.88 -6.42 1.67
N ILE A 11 -19.34 -6.88 2.79
CA ILE A 11 -18.08 -7.61 2.89
C ILE A 11 -18.36 -9.01 3.43
N SER A 12 -18.05 -10.03 2.63
CA SER A 12 -18.18 -11.43 3.03
C SER A 12 -16.81 -12.03 3.30
N PHE A 13 -16.69 -12.76 4.40
CA PHE A 13 -15.46 -13.44 4.81
C PHE A 13 -15.50 -14.89 4.31
N LYS A 14 -14.38 -15.43 3.83
CA LYS A 14 -14.35 -16.82 3.35
C LYS A 14 -14.42 -17.81 4.51
N GLU A 15 -13.83 -17.43 5.64
CA GLU A 15 -13.62 -18.26 6.81
C GLU A 15 -14.85 -18.28 7.73
N PHE A 16 -15.78 -17.34 7.54
CA PHE A 16 -16.98 -17.21 8.36
C PHE A 16 -18.20 -16.89 7.48
N PRO A 17 -19.36 -17.55 7.67
CA PRO A 17 -20.57 -17.31 6.89
C PRO A 17 -21.30 -16.02 7.29
N THR A 18 -20.54 -14.98 7.63
CA THR A 18 -21.06 -13.67 8.05
C THR A 18 -20.75 -12.65 6.98
N THR A 19 -21.78 -11.91 6.57
CA THR A 19 -21.62 -10.72 5.73
C THR A 19 -21.80 -9.48 6.59
N VAL A 20 -20.79 -8.62 6.59
CA VAL A 20 -20.86 -7.32 7.26
C VAL A 20 -21.32 -6.29 6.24
N THR A 21 -22.40 -5.56 6.57
CA THR A 21 -22.95 -4.51 5.74
C THR A 21 -22.67 -3.16 6.37
N LEU A 22 -22.11 -2.23 5.60
CA LEU A 22 -21.68 -0.91 6.04
C LEU A 22 -22.32 0.16 5.15
N SER A 23 -22.89 1.20 5.76
CA SER A 23 -23.24 2.42 5.03
C SER A 23 -22.01 3.32 5.00
N ILE A 24 -21.50 3.62 3.81
CA ILE A 24 -20.30 4.45 3.62
C ILE A 24 -20.63 5.66 2.74
N GLY A 25 -20.03 6.81 3.08
CA GLY A 25 -20.17 8.05 2.32
C GLY A 25 -18.80 8.66 2.02
N LEU A 26 -18.55 9.03 0.77
CA LEU A 26 -17.30 9.69 0.38
C LEU A 26 -17.42 11.19 0.65
N SER A 27 -16.87 11.67 1.76
CA SER A 27 -17.01 13.09 2.14
C SER A 27 -16.15 14.02 1.28
N THR A 28 -14.90 13.64 1.03
CA THR A 28 -13.93 14.45 0.29
C THR A 28 -13.07 13.57 -0.59
N PHE A 29 -12.56 14.14 -1.68
CA PHE A 29 -11.63 13.50 -2.58
C PHE A 29 -10.59 14.52 -3.05
N SER A 30 -9.32 14.16 -2.97
CA SER A 30 -8.21 14.93 -3.51
C SER A 30 -7.49 14.05 -4.53
N GLN A 31 -7.33 14.57 -5.74
CA GLN A 31 -6.52 13.92 -6.76
C GLN A 31 -5.04 14.23 -6.48
N PHE A 32 -4.23 13.18 -6.53
CA PHE A 32 -2.77 13.30 -6.51
C PHE A 32 -2.23 13.14 -7.93
N PRO A 33 -1.04 13.69 -8.22
CA PRO A 33 -0.36 13.44 -9.49
C PRO A 33 -0.22 11.94 -9.76
N ASP A 34 -0.17 11.54 -11.02
CA ASP A 34 0.08 10.16 -11.37
C ASP A 34 1.48 9.74 -10.92
N ILE A 35 1.67 8.45 -10.60
CA ILE A 35 2.93 7.95 -10.02
C ILE A 35 4.16 8.27 -10.90
N PHE A 36 3.97 8.39 -12.22
CA PHE A 36 5.04 8.75 -13.15
C PHE A 36 5.49 10.21 -13.02
N GLU A 37 4.62 11.08 -12.54
CA GLU A 37 4.88 12.50 -12.32
C GLU A 37 5.58 12.76 -10.98
N TRP A 38 5.63 11.77 -10.09
CA TRP A 38 6.27 11.90 -8.78
C TRP A 38 7.78 12.03 -8.89
N THR A 39 8.36 12.85 -8.03
CA THR A 39 9.81 12.95 -7.92
C THR A 39 10.39 11.65 -7.35
N ARG A 40 11.70 11.49 -7.52
CA ARG A 40 12.48 10.43 -6.89
C ARG A 40 12.22 10.37 -5.37
N GLU A 41 12.29 11.52 -4.71
CA GLU A 41 12.16 11.65 -3.25
C GLU A 41 10.77 11.24 -2.77
N GLU A 42 9.72 11.61 -3.51
CA GLU A 42 8.34 11.22 -3.20
C GLU A 42 8.15 9.70 -3.32
N LYS A 43 8.65 9.09 -4.40
CA LYS A 43 8.60 7.63 -4.60
C LYS A 43 9.31 6.89 -3.48
N LEU A 44 10.51 7.33 -3.10
CA LEU A 44 11.29 6.73 -2.02
C LEU A 44 10.62 6.92 -0.65
N ALA A 45 10.04 8.10 -0.38
CA ALA A 45 9.31 8.37 0.86
C ALA A 45 8.09 7.45 1.02
N ILE A 46 7.26 7.31 -0.03
CA ILE A 46 6.09 6.43 -0.01
C ILE A 46 6.51 4.95 0.05
N ALA A 47 7.59 4.55 -0.64
CA ALA A 47 8.13 3.20 -0.53
C ALA A 47 8.56 2.86 0.90
N ARG A 48 9.25 3.77 1.59
CA ARG A 48 9.62 3.62 3.01
C ARG A 48 8.38 3.49 3.91
N GLN A 49 7.35 4.29 3.65
CA GLN A 49 6.07 4.21 4.37
C GLN A 49 5.41 2.83 4.19
N HIS A 50 5.38 2.32 2.96
CA HIS A 50 4.88 0.98 2.68
C HIS A 50 5.70 -0.12 3.36
N LYS A 51 7.04 -0.04 3.34
CA LYS A 51 7.89 -0.97 4.10
C LYS A 51 7.53 -0.97 5.58
N GLN A 52 7.43 0.22 6.20
CA GLN A 52 7.13 0.34 7.62
C GLN A 52 5.74 -0.19 7.97
N GLN A 53 4.73 0.04 7.11
CA GLN A 53 3.39 -0.54 7.27
C GLN A 53 3.42 -2.07 7.16
N GLY A 54 4.20 -2.62 6.22
CA GLY A 54 4.40 -4.06 6.09
C GLY A 54 4.94 -4.68 7.38
N VAL A 55 6.00 -4.10 7.95
CA VAL A 55 6.55 -4.56 9.25
C VAL A 55 5.50 -4.57 10.36
N LYS A 56 4.70 -3.50 10.48
CA LYS A 56 3.62 -3.43 11.49
C LYS A 56 2.56 -4.52 11.29
N LEU A 57 2.17 -4.79 10.03
CA LEU A 57 1.19 -5.84 9.71
C LEU A 57 1.74 -7.23 9.96
N PHE A 58 3.03 -7.46 9.64
CA PHE A 58 3.71 -8.72 9.94
C PHE A 58 3.73 -9.00 11.43
N GLN A 59 4.13 -8.01 12.24
CA GLN A 59 4.12 -8.11 13.70
C GLN A 59 2.73 -8.41 14.27
N ALA A 60 1.67 -7.97 13.58
CA ALA A 60 0.28 -8.27 13.93
C ALA A 60 -0.25 -9.60 13.37
N GLY A 61 0.60 -10.45 12.77
CA GLY A 61 0.21 -11.73 12.17
C GLY A 61 -0.55 -11.62 10.84
N ARG A 62 -0.71 -10.41 10.28
CA ARG A 62 -1.43 -10.16 9.02
C ARG A 62 -0.52 -10.37 7.81
N LEU A 63 -0.11 -11.61 7.58
CA LEU A 63 0.93 -11.97 6.60
C LEU A 63 0.59 -11.54 5.17
N CYS A 64 -0.63 -11.82 4.70
CA CYS A 64 -1.06 -11.43 3.35
C CYS A 64 -1.03 -9.91 3.16
N ASP A 65 -1.53 -9.15 4.14
CA ASP A 65 -1.55 -7.69 4.07
C ASP A 65 -0.15 -7.09 4.13
N SER A 66 0.72 -7.68 4.96
CA SER A 66 2.13 -7.33 5.04
C SER A 66 2.83 -7.50 3.68
N PHE A 67 2.68 -8.66 3.06
CA PHE A 67 3.24 -8.94 1.73
C PHE A 67 2.76 -7.93 0.68
N LEU A 68 1.47 -7.59 0.69
CA LEU A 68 0.93 -6.57 -0.23
C LEU A 68 1.56 -5.20 -0.03
N LYS A 69 1.92 -4.82 1.20
CA LYS A 69 2.63 -3.56 1.47
C LYS A 69 4.07 -3.62 0.99
N PHE A 70 4.80 -4.70 1.22
CA PHE A 70 6.15 -4.86 0.67
C PHE A 70 6.16 -4.84 -0.85
N ASN A 71 5.21 -5.51 -1.51
CA ASN A 71 5.05 -5.48 -2.96
C ASN A 71 4.84 -4.05 -3.49
N LYS A 72 4.01 -3.24 -2.82
CA LYS A 72 3.85 -1.82 -3.18
C LYS A 72 5.14 -1.02 -3.03
N ALA A 73 5.93 -1.28 -1.98
CA ALA A 73 7.23 -0.63 -1.81
C ALA A 73 8.18 -1.00 -2.96
N VAL A 74 8.31 -2.29 -3.30
CA VAL A 74 9.16 -2.75 -4.41
C VAL A 74 8.77 -2.06 -5.72
N LYS A 75 7.47 -2.03 -6.05
CA LYS A 75 6.97 -1.40 -7.28
C LYS A 75 7.34 0.07 -7.43
N LEU A 76 7.44 0.81 -6.33
CA LEU A 76 7.90 2.20 -6.38
C LEU A 76 9.41 2.28 -6.57
N VAL A 77 10.16 1.50 -5.80
CA VAL A 77 11.63 1.50 -5.81
C VAL A 77 12.18 1.14 -7.18
N ILE A 78 11.64 0.14 -7.86
CA ILE A 78 12.11 -0.26 -9.20
C ILE A 78 11.93 0.85 -10.25
N THR A 79 11.00 1.79 -10.06
CA THR A 79 10.79 2.92 -10.99
C THR A 79 11.76 4.07 -10.76
N VAL A 80 12.52 4.05 -9.67
CA VAL A 80 13.60 5.01 -9.41
C VAL A 80 14.89 4.62 -10.13
N GLY A 81 15.11 3.31 -10.35
CA GLY A 81 16.33 2.77 -10.97
C GLY A 81 17.23 2.07 -9.94
N ILE A 82 17.99 1.07 -10.39
CA ILE A 82 18.88 0.25 -9.54
C ILE A 82 20.26 0.87 -9.35
N GLU A 83 20.60 1.82 -10.23
CA GLU A 83 21.77 2.69 -10.16
C GLU A 83 21.70 3.68 -9.00
N ASP A 84 20.49 3.95 -8.50
CA ASP A 84 20.30 4.77 -7.32
C ASP A 84 20.63 3.96 -6.06
N SER A 85 21.69 4.37 -5.36
CA SER A 85 22.17 3.67 -4.16
C SER A 85 21.10 3.55 -3.07
N GLU A 86 20.28 4.59 -2.90
CA GLU A 86 19.25 4.61 -1.86
C GLU A 86 18.07 3.69 -2.22
N ALA A 87 17.67 3.70 -3.49
CA ALA A 87 16.66 2.78 -4.02
C ALA A 87 17.14 1.33 -3.89
N SER A 88 18.39 1.05 -4.26
CA SER A 88 18.99 -0.29 -4.14
C SER A 88 19.00 -0.81 -2.71
N ASP A 89 19.44 0.01 -1.75
CA ASP A 89 19.42 -0.35 -0.33
C ASP A 89 18.01 -0.63 0.18
N LEU A 90 17.04 0.20 -0.23
CA LEU A 90 15.65 0.02 0.15
C LEU A 90 15.05 -1.25 -0.48
N TYR A 91 15.40 -1.55 -1.74
CA TYR A 91 14.99 -2.76 -2.43
C TYR A 91 15.43 -4.01 -1.65
N VAL A 92 16.71 -4.12 -1.31
CA VAL A 92 17.27 -5.24 -0.55
C VAL A 92 16.55 -5.40 0.79
N GLN A 93 16.35 -4.29 1.51
CA GLN A 93 15.63 -4.32 2.79
C GLN A 93 14.19 -4.82 2.64
N VAL A 94 13.48 -4.43 1.58
CA VAL A 94 12.09 -4.87 1.35
C VAL A 94 12.06 -6.35 0.95
N CYS A 95 12.94 -6.79 0.04
CA CYS A 95 13.03 -8.18 -0.38
C CYS A 95 13.35 -9.12 0.79
N ASN A 96 14.23 -8.71 1.71
CA ASN A 96 14.51 -9.48 2.92
C ASN A 96 13.30 -9.64 3.84
N ASN A 97 12.31 -8.74 3.80
CA ASN A 97 11.07 -8.88 4.55
C ASN A 97 10.01 -9.74 3.82
N MET A 98 10.24 -10.07 2.55
CA MET A 98 9.35 -10.89 1.74
C MET A 98 9.80 -12.36 1.66
N ALA A 99 11.06 -12.63 1.97
CA ALA A 99 11.64 -13.98 2.08
C ALA A 99 11.23 -14.64 3.40
#